data_AF-T1G725-F1
#
_entry.id   AF-T1G725-F1
#
_cell.length_a   1.000
_cell.length_b   1.000
_cell.length_c   1.000
_cell.angle_alpha   90.00
_cell.angle_beta   90.00
_cell.angle_gamma   90.00
#
_symmetry.space_group_name_H-M   'P 1'
#
loop_
_entity.id
_entity.type
_entity.pdbx_description
1 polymer ?
#
loop_
_entity_poly.entity_id
_entity_poly.type
_entity_poly.pdbx_seq_one_letter_code
_entity_poly.pdbx_strand_id
1 'polypeptide(L)'
;KYCKIYNKFGKCHKGSKCPDLHDPEKVSVCTRFLRGSCTITNCPFSHKVTKDKMPTCIHYLRGMCVRVNCPYNHVNVGQSAEICRDFLAGHCSMGDQCKKKHILVCPDFSQTGSCFLANNCPMRHVRRKQKRSENSFKNRSPGNVASKKDVR
;
A
#
# COMPACT_ATOMS: atom_id res chain seq x y z
N LYS A 1 -13.75 9.75 20.89
CA LYS A 1 -13.30 9.38 19.52
C LYS A 1 -11.77 9.38 19.52
N TYR A 2 -11.11 8.55 18.70
CA TYR A 2 -9.64 8.49 18.66
C TYR A 2 -9.04 9.53 17.70
N CYS A 3 -7.85 10.03 18.05
CA CYS A 3 -7.14 11.01 17.24
C CYS A 3 -6.53 10.35 16.00
N LYS A 4 -7.08 10.66 14.82
CA LYS A 4 -6.60 10.08 13.56
C LYS A 4 -5.16 10.48 13.22
N ILE A 5 -4.71 11.65 13.64
CA ILE A 5 -3.33 12.12 13.41
C ILE A 5 -2.36 11.31 14.28
N TYR A 6 -2.67 11.16 15.57
CA TYR A 6 -1.88 10.34 16.48
C TYR A 6 -1.85 8.87 16.03
N ASN A 7 -3.00 8.28 15.71
CA ASN A 7 -3.05 6.90 15.24
C ASN A 7 -2.26 6.71 13.94
N LYS A 8 -2.30 7.67 13.02
CA LYS A 8 -1.60 7.55 11.74
C LYS A 8 -0.09 7.70 11.89
N PHE A 9 0.38 8.64 12.70
CA PHE A 9 1.80 9.06 12.72
C PHE A 9 2.54 8.77 14.03
N GLY A 10 1.84 8.31 15.06
CA GLY A 10 2.36 8.16 16.43
C GLY A 10 2.58 9.46 17.17
N LYS A 11 2.30 10.60 16.52
CA LYS A 11 2.50 11.95 17.05
C LYS A 11 1.36 12.85 16.62
N CYS A 12 0.96 13.75 17.50
CA CYS A 12 -0.07 14.75 17.25
C CYS A 12 0.46 16.11 17.68
N HIS A 13 0.34 17.11 16.80
CA HIS A 13 0.82 18.48 17.08
C HIS A 13 0.08 19.15 18.24
N LYS A 14 -1.13 18.70 18.58
CA LYS A 14 -1.90 19.20 19.72
C LYS A 14 -1.43 18.62 21.06
N GLY A 15 -0.61 17.56 21.04
CA GLY A 15 -0.09 16.92 22.26
C GLY A 15 -1.20 16.58 23.25
N SER A 16 -1.01 16.94 24.51
CA SER A 16 -1.99 16.76 25.60
C SER A 16 -3.24 17.64 25.48
N LYS A 17 -3.21 18.69 24.66
CA LYS A 17 -4.37 19.56 24.39
C LYS A 17 -5.28 19.01 23.28
N CYS A 18 -5.00 17.81 22.77
CA CYS A 18 -5.87 17.20 21.77
C CYS A 18 -7.20 16.79 22.43
N PRO A 19 -8.36 17.17 21.88
CA PRO A 19 -9.66 16.74 22.42
C PRO A 19 -9.96 15.27 22.15
N ASP A 20 -9.23 14.64 21.22
CA ASP A 20 -9.40 13.22 20.88
C ASP A 20 -8.40 12.35 21.65
N LEU A 21 -8.78 11.08 21.87
CA LEU A 21 -7.97 10.12 22.62
C LEU A 21 -6.71 9.69 21.85
N HIS A 22 -5.56 9.71 22.54
CA HIS A 22 -4.28 9.19 22.05
C HIS A 22 -4.04 7.80 22.65
N ASP A 23 -4.35 6.75 21.87
CA ASP A 23 -4.16 5.36 22.28
C ASP A 23 -2.98 4.74 21.51
N PRO A 24 -1.84 4.46 22.17
CA PRO A 24 -0.67 3.86 21.54
C PRO A 24 -0.94 2.53 20.83
N GLU A 25 -1.91 1.74 21.31
CA GLU A 25 -2.25 0.45 20.70
C GLU A 25 -2.91 0.62 19.32
N LYS A 26 -3.51 1.79 19.06
CA LYS A 26 -4.17 2.14 17.80
C LYS A 26 -3.25 2.85 16.80
N VAL A 27 -1.98 3.06 17.16
CA VAL A 27 -0.99 3.65 16.27
C VAL A 27 -0.59 2.68 15.18
N SER A 28 -0.46 3.19 13.96
CA SER A 28 -0.07 2.42 12.78
C SER A 28 1.23 1.66 12.99
N VAL A 29 1.32 0.50 12.35
CA VAL A 29 2.49 -0.36 12.44
C VAL A 29 3.71 0.27 11.78
N CYS A 30 4.87 0.12 12.42
CA CYS A 30 6.13 0.61 11.88
C CYS A 30 6.53 -0.22 10.63
N THR A 31 6.52 0.41 9.47
CA THR A 31 6.87 -0.27 8.21
C THR A 31 8.34 -0.67 8.14
N ARG A 32 9.24 0.02 8.86
CA ARG A 32 10.66 -0.36 9.00
C ARG A 32 10.81 -1.60 9.88
N PHE A 33 10.06 -1.68 10.97
CA PHE A 33 10.01 -2.85 11.84
C PHE A 33 9.52 -4.09 11.09
N LEU A 34 8.47 -3.97 10.28
CA LEU A 34 7.98 -5.09 9.45
C LEU A 34 9.02 -5.61 8.44
N ARG A 35 10.00 -4.79 8.08
CA ARG A 35 11.12 -5.18 7.20
C ARG A 35 12.38 -5.57 7.97
N GLY A 36 12.33 -5.58 9.31
CA GLY A 36 13.47 -5.90 10.17
C GLY A 36 14.55 -4.80 10.25
N SER A 37 14.23 -3.55 9.92
CA SER A 37 15.22 -2.46 9.80
C SER A 37 14.94 -1.23 10.70
N CYS A 38 14.06 -1.36 11.70
CA CYS A 38 13.85 -0.30 12.67
C CYS A 38 14.88 -0.37 13.81
N THR A 39 15.64 0.71 14.01
CA THR A 39 16.64 0.85 15.10
C THR A 39 16.26 1.94 16.11
N ILE A 40 15.07 2.52 16.00
CA ILE A 40 14.60 3.61 16.86
C ILE A 40 14.07 3.02 18.16
N THR A 41 14.73 3.31 19.29
CA THR A 41 14.37 2.78 20.63
C THR A 41 12.94 3.13 21.03
N ASN A 42 12.58 4.42 20.96
CA ASN A 42 11.23 4.91 21.23
C ASN A 42 10.52 5.23 19.91
N CYS A 43 10.34 4.19 19.08
CA CYS A 43 9.68 4.36 17.78
C CYS A 43 8.28 4.92 17.97
N PRO A 44 7.90 6.01 17.26
CA PRO A 44 6.54 6.55 17.39
C PRO A 44 5.49 5.59 16.82
N PHE A 45 5.88 4.61 16.01
CA PHE A 45 4.98 3.64 15.39
C PHE A 45 4.95 2.33 16.17
N SER A 46 3.85 1.59 16.05
CA SER A 46 3.68 0.30 16.73
C SER A 46 4.66 -0.75 16.20
N HIS A 47 5.41 -1.41 17.09
CA HIS A 47 6.16 -2.64 16.81
C HIS A 47 5.34 -3.91 17.13
N LYS A 48 4.06 -3.74 17.50
CA LYS A 48 3.13 -4.86 17.70
C LYS A 48 2.44 -5.21 16.38
N VAL A 49 2.51 -6.49 16.01
CA VAL A 49 1.87 -7.05 14.81
C VAL A 49 0.48 -7.54 15.18
N THR A 50 -0.55 -6.90 14.62
CA THR A 50 -1.96 -7.25 14.86
C THR A 50 -2.78 -7.02 13.58
N LYS A 51 -3.82 -7.82 13.36
CA LYS A 51 -4.59 -7.83 12.10
C LYS A 51 -5.30 -6.51 11.80
N ASP A 52 -5.66 -5.75 12.82
CA ASP A 52 -6.26 -4.41 12.76
C ASP A 52 -5.35 -3.32 12.17
N LYS A 53 -4.03 -3.51 12.27
CA LYS A 53 -3.00 -2.57 11.79
C LYS A 53 -2.24 -3.08 10.57
N MET A 54 -2.51 -4.31 10.13
CA MET A 54 -1.75 -4.97 9.08
C MET A 54 -2.26 -4.68 7.68
N PRO A 55 -1.36 -4.38 6.72
CA PRO A 55 -1.73 -4.32 5.32
C PRO A 55 -2.00 -5.71 4.76
N THR A 56 -2.69 -5.73 3.62
CA THR A 56 -2.91 -6.96 2.86
C THR A 56 -1.59 -7.51 2.32
N CYS A 57 -1.41 -8.83 2.42
CA CYS A 57 -0.24 -9.53 1.90
C CYS A 57 -0.25 -9.54 0.37
N ILE A 58 0.76 -8.93 -0.26
CA ILE A 58 0.84 -8.89 -1.73
C ILE A 58 1.08 -10.28 -2.33
N HIS A 59 1.79 -11.15 -1.60
CA HIS A 59 2.08 -12.51 -2.05
C HIS A 59 0.83 -13.38 -2.01
N TYR A 60 -0.02 -13.19 -1.01
CA TYR A 60 -1.33 -13.84 -0.93
C TYR A 60 -2.22 -13.43 -2.10
N LEU A 61 -2.30 -12.12 -2.39
CA LEU A 61 -3.07 -11.62 -3.54
C LEU A 61 -2.56 -12.15 -4.89
N ARG A 62 -1.32 -12.65 -4.96
CA ARG A 62 -0.74 -13.28 -6.15
C ARG A 62 -0.75 -14.81 -6.10
N GLY A 63 -1.32 -15.43 -5.06
CA GLY A 63 -1.34 -16.88 -4.88
C GLY A 63 0.02 -17.51 -4.54
N MET A 64 0.99 -16.73 -4.04
CA MET A 64 2.37 -17.18 -3.78
C MET A 64 2.77 -17.17 -2.29
N CYS A 65 1.87 -16.80 -1.39
CA CYS A 65 2.19 -16.81 0.04
C CYS A 65 2.06 -18.22 0.62
N VAL A 66 3.16 -18.79 1.10
CA VAL A 66 3.20 -20.12 1.73
C VAL A 66 3.37 -20.06 3.26
N ARG A 67 3.48 -18.85 3.84
CA ARG A 67 3.68 -18.69 5.28
C ARG A 67 2.39 -18.94 6.04
N VAL A 68 2.39 -19.95 6.92
CA VAL A 68 1.27 -20.27 7.82
C VAL A 68 0.95 -19.08 8.72
N ASN A 69 1.96 -18.56 9.44
CA ASN A 69 1.80 -17.42 10.34
C ASN A 69 2.21 -16.10 9.65
N CYS A 70 1.60 -15.79 8.51
CA CYS A 70 1.88 -14.55 7.81
C CYS A 70 1.41 -13.35 8.65
N PRO A 71 2.29 -12.36 8.94
CA PRO A 71 1.91 -11.19 9.72
C PRO A 71 0.87 -10.33 8.98
N TYR A 72 1.01 -10.24 7.66
CA TYR A 72 0.11 -9.51 6.77
C TYR A 72 -1.27 -10.17 6.67
N ASN A 73 -2.27 -9.39 6.29
CA ASN A 73 -3.65 -9.89 6.17
C ASN A 73 -3.84 -10.68 4.87
N HIS A 74 -4.39 -11.89 4.97
CA HIS A 74 -4.74 -12.74 3.83
C HIS A 74 -6.20 -12.51 3.42
N VAL A 75 -6.49 -11.30 2.95
CA VAL A 75 -7.86 -10.89 2.56
C VAL A 75 -7.85 -10.52 1.08
N ASN A 76 -8.71 -11.17 0.30
CA ASN A 76 -8.90 -10.86 -1.10
C ASN A 76 -10.21 -10.10 -1.27
N VAL A 77 -10.11 -8.77 -1.25
CA VAL A 77 -11.23 -7.90 -1.59
C VAL A 77 -11.17 -7.58 -3.08
N GLY A 78 -12.33 -7.51 -3.74
CA GLY A 78 -12.43 -7.32 -5.19
C GLY A 78 -11.63 -6.12 -5.72
N GLN A 79 -11.28 -6.14 -7.00
CA GLN A 79 -10.46 -5.08 -7.62
C GLN A 79 -11.13 -3.69 -7.61
N SER A 80 -12.45 -3.62 -7.54
CA SER A 80 -13.24 -2.39 -7.39
C SER A 80 -13.39 -1.92 -5.95
N ALA A 81 -13.03 -2.74 -4.95
CA ALA A 81 -13.17 -2.37 -3.55
C ALA A 81 -12.33 -1.12 -3.22
N GLU A 82 -12.91 -0.25 -2.41
CA GLU A 82 -12.26 0.97 -1.95
C GLU A 82 -11.08 0.68 -1.02
N ILE A 83 -10.22 1.67 -0.84
CA ILE A 83 -9.18 1.64 0.19
C ILE A 83 -9.82 1.95 1.55
N CYS A 84 -9.45 1.16 2.56
CA CYS A 84 -9.95 1.33 3.92
C CYS A 84 -9.40 2.62 4.55
N ARG A 85 -10.28 3.61 4.77
CA ARG A 85 -9.87 4.90 5.35
C ARG A 85 -9.48 4.80 6.83
N ASP A 86 -10.05 3.84 7.56
CA ASP A 86 -9.69 3.61 8.97
C ASP A 86 -8.29 3.01 9.09
N PHE A 87 -7.98 2.01 8.25
CA PHE A 87 -6.62 1.48 8.13
C PHE A 87 -5.61 2.58 7.77
N LEU A 88 -5.94 3.46 6.82
CA LEU A 88 -5.07 4.60 6.48
C LEU A 88 -4.92 5.63 7.61
N ALA A 89 -5.91 5.73 8.50
CA ALA A 89 -5.84 6.53 9.72
C ALA A 89 -5.05 5.82 10.84
N GLY A 90 -4.60 4.58 10.61
CA GLY A 90 -3.65 3.85 11.44
C GLY A 90 -4.18 2.53 11.99
N HIS A 91 -5.50 2.36 12.07
CA HIS A 91 -6.13 1.18 12.66
C HIS A 91 -7.53 0.96 12.08
N CYS A 92 -7.84 -0.29 11.71
CA CYS A 92 -9.17 -0.73 11.34
C CYS A 92 -9.66 -1.83 12.28
N SER A 93 -10.77 -1.59 12.99
CA SER A 93 -11.35 -2.55 13.94
C SER A 93 -11.76 -3.87 13.29
N MET A 94 -12.07 -3.85 11.99
CA MET A 94 -12.45 -5.05 11.24
C MET A 94 -11.25 -5.93 10.86
N GLY A 95 -10.01 -5.43 10.98
CA GLY A 95 -8.79 -6.21 10.72
C GLY A 95 -8.81 -7.01 9.42
N ASP A 96 -8.68 -8.33 9.53
CA ASP A 96 -8.72 -9.28 8.42
C ASP A 96 -10.14 -9.67 7.98
N GLN A 97 -11.17 -9.21 8.66
CA GLN A 97 -12.58 -9.31 8.24
C GLN A 97 -13.03 -8.07 7.45
N CYS A 98 -12.16 -7.07 7.28
CA CYS A 98 -12.48 -5.85 6.55
C CYS A 98 -12.72 -6.11 5.06
N LYS A 99 -13.86 -5.64 4.53
CA LYS A 99 -14.22 -5.75 3.10
C LYS A 99 -13.59 -4.67 2.21
N LYS A 100 -12.71 -3.84 2.76
CA LYS A 100 -11.97 -2.77 2.05
C LYS A 100 -10.48 -3.09 1.99
N LYS A 101 -9.75 -2.50 1.03
CA LYS A 101 -8.32 -2.77 0.83
C LYS A 101 -7.48 -2.14 1.93
N HIS A 102 -6.67 -2.94 2.61
CA HIS A 102 -5.65 -2.45 3.55
C HIS A 102 -4.32 -2.24 2.81
N ILE A 103 -4.23 -1.15 2.03
CA ILE A 103 -3.03 -0.78 1.27
C ILE A 103 -2.64 0.67 1.57
N LEU A 104 -1.35 0.94 1.77
CA LEU A 104 -0.81 2.26 2.12
C LEU A 104 -0.52 3.11 0.86
N VAL A 105 -1.56 3.39 0.08
CA VAL A 105 -1.49 4.26 -1.10
C VAL A 105 -2.53 5.37 -1.01
N CYS A 106 -2.34 6.45 -1.78
CA CYS A 106 -3.30 7.54 -1.85
C CYS A 106 -4.63 7.05 -2.45
N PRO A 107 -5.77 7.19 -1.74
CA PRO A 107 -7.08 6.81 -2.26
C PRO A 107 -7.45 7.56 -3.53
N ASP A 108 -7.28 8.88 -3.52
CA ASP A 108 -7.71 9.75 -4.61
C ASP A 108 -6.94 9.43 -5.90
N PHE A 109 -5.60 9.32 -5.79
CA PHE A 109 -4.75 8.94 -6.91
C PHE A 109 -5.00 7.50 -7.37
N SER A 110 -5.24 6.57 -6.44
CA SER A 110 -5.50 5.17 -6.80
C SER A 110 -6.82 5.00 -7.55
N GLN A 111 -7.82 5.86 -7.29
CA GLN A 111 -9.14 5.76 -7.88
C GLN A 111 -9.23 6.55 -9.19
N THR A 112 -8.73 7.79 -9.20
CA THR A 112 -8.92 8.72 -10.33
C THR A 112 -7.67 8.89 -11.20
N GLY A 113 -6.50 8.46 -10.72
CA GLY A 113 -5.21 8.77 -11.35
C GLY A 113 -4.72 10.20 -11.08
N SER A 114 -5.47 11.00 -10.32
CA SER A 114 -5.13 12.36 -9.94
C SER A 114 -5.28 12.57 -8.42
N CYS A 115 -4.50 13.50 -7.87
CA CYS A 115 -4.61 13.93 -6.48
C CYS A 115 -4.32 15.42 -6.42
N PHE A 116 -5.14 16.19 -5.71
CA PHE A 116 -4.99 17.65 -5.60
C PHE A 116 -3.67 18.09 -4.99
N LEU A 117 -3.05 17.24 -4.16
CA LEU A 117 -1.73 17.49 -3.59
C LEU A 117 -0.58 17.12 -4.54
N ALA A 118 -0.87 16.44 -5.65
CA ALA A 118 0.09 15.99 -6.65
C ALA A 118 1.38 15.42 -6.02
N ASN A 119 2.53 16.06 -6.26
CA ASN A 119 3.82 15.61 -5.75
C ASN A 119 4.04 15.90 -4.25
N ASN A 120 3.21 16.76 -3.64
CA ASN A 120 3.25 17.08 -2.21
C ASN A 120 2.36 16.13 -1.37
N CYS A 121 1.74 15.13 -1.99
CA CYS A 121 0.91 14.18 -1.25
C CYS A 121 1.80 13.29 -0.35
N PRO A 122 1.53 13.20 0.97
CA PRO A 122 2.31 12.36 1.88
C PRO A 122 2.05 10.85 1.69
N MET A 123 1.14 10.48 0.79
CA MET A 123 0.75 9.12 0.51
C MET A 123 1.36 8.63 -0.80
N ARG A 124 1.66 7.34 -0.88
CA ARG A 124 2.28 6.76 -2.08
C ARG A 124 1.31 6.81 -3.28
N HIS A 125 1.73 7.45 -4.36
CA HIS A 125 1.08 7.40 -5.67
C HIS A 125 1.60 6.20 -6.46
N VAL A 126 0.71 5.29 -6.88
CA VAL A 126 1.07 4.11 -7.67
C VAL A 126 0.32 4.17 -8.98
N ARG A 127 1.03 4.38 -10.08
CA ARG A 127 0.42 4.29 -11.42
C ARG A 127 0.10 2.84 -11.72
N ARG A 128 -1.17 2.55 -12.04
CA ARG A 128 -1.54 1.26 -12.63
C ARG A 128 -0.86 1.18 -13.99
N LYS A 129 -0.02 0.17 -14.21
CA LYS A 129 0.37 -0.20 -15.58
C LYS A 129 -0.93 -0.60 -16.29
N GLN A 130 -1.37 0.22 -17.25
CA GLN A 130 -2.44 -0.20 -18.14
C GLN A 130 -2.01 -1.53 -18.78
N LYS A 131 -2.90 -2.52 -18.80
CA LYS A 131 -2.68 -3.70 -19.63
C LYS A 131 -2.55 -3.16 -21.05
N ARG A 132 -1.38 -3.29 -21.68
CA ARG A 132 -1.29 -3.12 -23.13
C ARG A 132 -2.29 -4.10 -23.72
N SER A 133 -3.29 -3.60 -24.43
CA SER A 133 -4.10 -4.46 -25.28
C SER A 133 -3.14 -5.08 -26.29
N GLU A 134 -3.05 -6.41 -26.30
CA GLU A 134 -2.40 -7.17 -27.36
C GLU A 134 -3.25 -7.00 -28.62
N ASN A 135 -3.09 -5.88 -29.33
CA ASN A 135 -3.71 -5.69 -30.64
C ASN A 135 -2.93 -4.70 -31.53
N SER A 136 -1.60 -4.83 -31.54
CA SER A 136 -0.76 -4.09 -32.50
C SER A 136 0.42 -4.96 -32.97
N PHE A 137 0.08 -6.08 -33.60
CA PHE A 137 0.98 -6.80 -34.50
C PHE A 137 0.21 -7.13 -35.78
N LYS A 138 -0.17 -6.09 -36.53
CA LYS A 138 -0.47 -6.25 -37.95
C LYS A 138 0.28 -5.17 -38.74
N ASN A 139 1.27 -5.67 -39.47
CA ASN A 139 1.72 -5.22 -40.78
C ASN A 139 2.60 -3.97 -40.84
N ARG A 140 3.90 -4.16 -40.57
CA ARG A 140 4.95 -3.47 -41.31
C ARG A 140 5.23 -4.28 -42.58
N SER A 141 5.08 -3.66 -43.74
CA SER A 141 5.42 -4.22 -45.05
C SER A 141 6.93 -4.55 -45.15
N PRO A 142 7.32 -5.53 -45.99
CA PRO A 142 8.69 -6.01 -46.06
C PRO A 142 9.57 -5.05 -46.86
N GLY A 143 10.62 -4.53 -46.22
CA GLY A 143 11.64 -3.68 -46.84
C GLY A 143 12.96 -4.44 -47.01
N ASN A 144 13.20 -4.82 -48.25
CA ASN A 144 14.46 -5.09 -48.97
C ASN A 144 15.67 -5.79 -48.32
N VAL A 145 16.04 -6.84 -49.04
CA VAL A 145 17.30 -7.61 -49.05
C VAL A 145 18.51 -6.71 -49.26
N ALA A 146 19.58 -6.95 -48.48
CA ALA A 146 20.94 -6.67 -48.92
C ALA A 146 21.90 -7.71 -48.32
N SER A 147 22.29 -8.66 -49.15
CA SER A 147 23.40 -9.60 -48.95
C SER A 147 24.72 -8.85 -48.79
N LYS A 148 25.53 -9.24 -47.81
CA LYS A 148 27.00 -9.24 -47.96
C LYS A 148 27.56 -10.53 -47.39
N LYS A 149 28.24 -11.25 -48.28
CA LYS A 149 28.97 -12.48 -48.05
C LYS A 149 30.37 -12.18 -47.48
N ASP A 150 30.94 -13.25 -46.94
CA ASP A 150 32.36 -13.55 -46.75
C ASP A 150 33.05 -12.69 -45.66
N VAL A 151 33.92 -13.25 -44.82
CA VAL A 151 35.16 -13.93 -45.20
C VAL A 151 35.60 -14.91 -44.09
N ARG A 152 36.28 -15.95 -44.56
CA ARG A 152 36.98 -17.01 -43.84
C ARG A 152 38.21 -16.50 -43.09
#